data_AF-A0A7G1KN77-F1
#
_entry.id   AF-A0A7G1KN77-F1
#
_cell.length_a   1.000
_cell.length_b   1.000
_cell.length_c   1.000
_cell.angle_alpha   90.00
_cell.angle_beta   90.00
_cell.angle_gamma   90.00
#
_symmetry.space_group_name_H-M   'P 1'
#
loop_
_entity.id
_entity.type
_entity.pdbx_description
1 polymer ?
#
loop_
_entity_poly.entity_id
_entity_poly.type
_entity_poly.pdbx_seq_one_letter_code
_entity_poly.pdbx_strand_id
1 'polypeptide(L)' 'MIEQTADRLYAEFAGRFSRPAVVEVIRGCIDDLAGVPRSAIPELGERLARQRLLDTLDSHAHTVASAAHPVPRGALAIR' A
#
# COMPACT_ATOMS: atom_id res chain seq x y z
N MET A 1 -9.35 -6.49 17.33
CA MET A 1 -9.54 -6.36 15.87
C MET A 1 -8.25 -5.90 15.21
N ILE A 2 -7.79 -4.66 15.44
CA ILE A 2 -6.57 -4.09 14.83
C ILE A 2 -5.38 -5.05 14.87
N GLU A 3 -5.01 -5.57 16.05
CA GLU A 3 -3.87 -6.49 16.18
C GLU A 3 -4.02 -7.80 15.40
N GLN A 4 -5.23 -8.34 15.32
CA GLN A 4 -5.51 -9.60 14.61
C GLN A 4 -5.50 -9.38 13.08
N THR A 5 -6.05 -8.25 12.64
CA THR A 5 -6.03 -7.81 11.24
C THR A 5 -4.60 -7.47 10.81
N ALA A 6 -3.81 -6.82 11.67
CA ALA A 6 -2.42 -6.50 11.43
C ALA A 6 -1.55 -7.76 11.28
N ASP A 7 -1.80 -8.81 12.08
CA ASP A 7 -1.06 -10.07 11.98
C ASP A 7 -1.30 -10.78 10.64
N ARG A 8 -2.56 -10.86 10.20
CA ARG A 8 -2.95 -11.42 8.90
C ARG A 8 -2.34 -10.64 7.73
N LEU A 9 -2.47 -9.31 7.76
CA LEU A 9 -1.88 -8.45 6.72
C LEU A 9 -0.35 -8.54 6.75
N TYR A 10 0.28 -8.53 7.91
CA TYR A 10 1.73 -8.67 8.01
C TYR A 10 2.24 -9.97 7.38
N ALA A 11 1.53 -11.09 7.60
CA ALA A 11 1.82 -12.36 6.95
C ALA A 11 1.55 -12.33 5.44
N GLU A 12 0.42 -11.77 5.00
CA GLU A 12 0.01 -11.64 3.58
C GLU A 12 1.04 -10.85 2.76
N PHE A 13 1.60 -9.79 3.34
CA PHE A 13 2.60 -8.94 2.69
C PHE A 13 4.04 -9.39 2.91
N ALA A 14 4.26 -10.56 3.51
CA ALA A 14 5.53 -11.29 3.59
C ALA A 14 6.77 -10.43 3.94
N GLY A 15 6.62 -9.49 4.88
CA GLY A 15 7.71 -8.63 5.35
C GLY A 15 8.05 -7.43 4.44
N ARG A 16 7.25 -7.14 3.40
CA ARG A 16 7.40 -5.90 2.62
C ARG A 16 7.10 -4.65 3.43
N PHE A 17 6.30 -4.78 4.48
CA PHE A 17 6.00 -3.74 5.44
C PHE A 17 6.33 -4.22 6.85
N SER A 18 6.80 -3.31 7.69
CA SER A 18 6.98 -3.60 9.11
C SER A 18 5.61 -3.70 9.79
N ARG A 19 5.48 -4.58 10.79
CA ARG A 19 4.26 -4.68 11.61
C ARG A 19 3.77 -3.33 12.14
N PRO A 20 4.60 -2.42 12.69
CA PRO A 20 4.14 -1.11 13.11
C PRO A 20 3.61 -0.25 11.95
N ALA A 21 4.20 -0.32 10.76
CA ALA A 21 3.68 0.40 9.59
C ALA A 21 2.27 -0.10 9.20
N VAL A 22 2.05 -1.42 9.21
CA VAL A 22 0.73 -2.02 8.95
C VAL A 22 -0.32 -1.53 9.96
N VAL A 23 0.04 -1.46 11.26
CA VAL A 23 -0.85 -0.96 12.31
C VAL A 23 -1.22 0.51 12.09
N GLU A 24 -0.26 1.35 11.71
CA GLU A 24 -0.53 2.76 11.42
C GLU A 24 -1.44 2.95 10.21
N VAL A 25 -1.27 2.15 9.15
CA VAL A 25 -2.21 2.17 8.01
C VAL A 25 -3.62 1.80 8.47
N ILE A 26 -3.77 0.74 9.27
CA ILE A 26 -5.09 0.32 9.78
C ILE A 26 -5.73 1.42 10.63
N ARG A 27 -4.95 2.10 11.48
CA ARG A 27 -5.44 3.22 12.30
C ARG A 27 -5.93 4.38 11.46
N GLY A 28 -5.15 4.80 10.46
CA GLY A 28 -5.56 5.83 9.51
C GLY A 28 -6.85 5.45 8.78
N CYS A 29 -6.95 4.19 8.33
CA CYS A 29 -8.17 3.69 7.68
C CYS A 29 -9.40 3.73 8.60
N ILE A 30 -9.24 3.45 9.90
CA ILE A 30 -10.35 3.51 10.86
C ILE A 30 -10.78 4.97 11.08
N ASP A 31 -9.83 5.90 11.14
CA ASP A 31 -10.10 7.33 11.25
C ASP A 31 -10.84 7.87 10.03
N ASP A 32 -10.40 7.48 8.82
CA ASP A 32 -11.10 7.75 7.55
C ASP A 32 -12.53 7.18 7.52
N LEU A 33 -12.79 6.12 8.30
CA LEU A 33 -14.10 5.47 8.44
C LEU A 33 -14.92 5.97 9.64
N ALA A 34 -14.53 7.07 10.30
CA ALA A 34 -15.22 7.58 11.50
C ALA A 34 -16.72 7.88 11.30
N GLY A 35 -17.18 8.07 10.05
CA GLY A 35 -18.59 8.27 9.68
C GLY A 35 -19.37 6.98 9.39
N VAL A 36 -18.74 5.81 9.45
CA VAL A 36 -19.33 4.52 9.09
C VAL A 36 -19.89 3.79 10.32
N PRO A 37 -20.98 3.01 10.19
CA PRO A 37 -21.50 2.20 11.28
C PRO A 37 -20.41 1.29 11.89
N ARG A 38 -20.31 1.27 13.23
CA ARG A 38 -19.27 0.52 13.95
C ARG A 38 -19.23 -0.97 13.63
N SER A 39 -20.36 -1.55 13.22
CA SER A 39 -20.46 -2.94 12.79
C SER A 39 -19.72 -3.22 11.47
N ALA A 40 -19.58 -2.22 10.60
CA ALA A 40 -18.93 -2.34 9.29
C ALA A 40 -17.45 -1.91 9.31
N ILE A 41 -17.01 -1.18 10.34
CA ILE A 41 -15.61 -0.72 10.49
C ILE A 41 -14.58 -1.86 10.40
N PRO A 42 -14.78 -3.06 10.98
CA PRO A 42 -13.80 -4.14 10.89
C PRO A 42 -13.55 -4.60 9.45
N GLU A 43 -14.61 -4.87 8.70
CA GLU A 43 -14.52 -5.40 7.33
C GLU A 43 -14.03 -4.32 6.36
N LEU A 44 -14.58 -3.12 6.46
CA LEU A 44 -14.17 -1.99 5.62
C LEU A 44 -12.76 -1.50 5.94
N GLY A 45 -12.38 -1.49 7.21
CA GLY A 45 -11.04 -1.12 7.66
C GLY A 45 -9.97 -2.09 7.14
N GLU A 46 -10.22 -3.39 7.19
CA GLU A 46 -9.32 -4.39 6.60
C GLU A 46 -9.19 -4.20 5.08
N ARG A 47 -10.32 -4.04 4.38
CA ARG A 47 -10.32 -3.84 2.92
C ARG A 47 -9.56 -2.57 2.52
N LEU A 48 -9.80 -1.46 3.20
CA LEU A 48 -9.12 -0.19 2.93
C LEU A 48 -7.62 -0.27 3.25
N ALA A 49 -7.25 -0.92 4.36
CA ALA A 49 -5.85 -1.13 4.71
C ALA A 49 -5.12 -2.00 3.67
N ARG A 50 -5.74 -3.11 3.24
CA ARG A 50 -5.19 -3.96 2.16
C ARG A 50 -4.99 -3.15 0.88
N GLN A 51 -5.98 -2.35 0.49
CA GLN A 51 -5.90 -1.54 -0.72
C GLN A 51 -4.76 -0.51 -0.67
N ARG A 52 -4.60 0.20 0.46
CA ARG A 52 -3.50 1.17 0.64
C ARG A 52 -2.12 0.52 0.61
N LEU A 53 -1.97 -0.66 1.21
CA LEU A 53 -0.71 -1.40 1.18
C LEU A 53 -0.37 -1.86 -0.26
N LEU A 54 -1.35 -2.30 -1.03
CA LEU A 54 -1.17 -2.64 -2.44
C LEU A 54 -0.79 -1.43 -3.29
N ASP A 55 -1.47 -0.30 -3.11
CA ASP A 55 -1.18 0.96 -3.80
C ASP A 55 0.24 1.47 -3.50
N THR A 56 0.69 1.31 -2.25
CA THR A 56 2.05 1.64 -1.85
C THR A 56 3.08 0.77 -2.58
N LEU A 57 2.80 -0.54 -2.75
CA LEU A 57 3.69 -1.43 -3.50
C LEU A 57 3.71 -1.10 -5.00
N ASP A 58 2.57 -0.76 -5.58
CA ASP A 58 2.47 -0.37 -6.99
C ASP A 58 3.23 0.93 -7.26
N SER A 59 3.06 1.93 -6.40
CA SER A 59 3.78 3.21 -6.46
C SER A 59 5.30 3.03 -6.37
N HIS A 60 5.77 2.14 -5.49
CA HIS A 60 7.18 1.78 -5.40
C HIS A 60 7.66 1.06 -6.67
N ALA A 61 6.87 0.13 -7.22
CA ALA A 61 7.19 -0.57 -8.47
C ALA A 61 7.28 0.38 -9.66
N HIS A 62 6.37 1.35 -9.76
CA HIS A 62 6.38 2.38 -10.81
C HIS A 62 7.63 3.27 -10.72
N THR A 63 8.02 3.64 -9.50
CA THR A 63 9.23 4.44 -9.26
C THR A 63 10.51 3.71 -9.67
N VAL A 64 10.66 2.43 -9.31
CA VAL A 64 11.87 1.65 -9.68
C VAL A 64 11.90 1.29 -11.15
N ALA A 65 10.75 1.04 -11.79
CA ALA A 65 10.67 0.80 -13.23
C ALA A 65 11.02 2.06 -14.03
N SER A 66 10.59 3.23 -13.56
CA SER A 66 10.95 4.53 -14.15
C SER A 66 12.45 4.82 -14.01
N ALA A 67 13.08 4.48 -12.88
CA ALA A 67 14.51 4.65 -12.66
C ALA A 67 15.39 3.65 -13.46
N ALA A 68 14.86 2.47 -13.81
CA ALA A 68 15.59 1.42 -14.53
C ALA A 68 15.58 1.56 -16.06
N HIS A 69 14.86 2.53 -16.63
CA HIS A 69 14.88 2.82 -18.07
C HIS A 69 15.95 3.88 -18.39
N PRO A 70 17.16 3.50 -18.88
CA PRO A 70 18.06 4.48 -19.46
C PRO A 70 17.44 5.00 -20.75
N VAL A 71 17.09 6.28 -20.77
CA VAL A 71 16.71 7.00 -21.99
C VAL A 71 17.82 6.78 -23.03
N PRO A 72 17.54 6.20 -24.21
CA PRO A 72 18.55 6.12 -25.27
C PRO A 72 18.83 7.54 -25.76
N ARG A 73 19.93 8.13 -25.28
CA ARG A 73 20.53 9.31 -25.90
C ARG A 73 21.14 8.88 -27.23
N GLY A 74 20.39 9.10 -28.31
CA GLY A 74 20.96 9.21 -29.65
C GLY A 74 20.25 8.38 -30.70
N ALA A 75 19.49 9.06 -31.56
CA ALA A 75 19.55 8.89 -33.02
C ALA A 75 18.58 9.87 -33.69
N LEU A 76 18.92 11.16 -33.67
CA LEU A 76 18.47 12.05 -34.75
C LEU A 76 19.72 12.62 -35.42
N ALA A 77 20.38 11.75 -36.18
CA ALA A 77 21.32 12.16 -37.21
C ALA A 77 20.49 12.57 -38.43
N ILE A 78 20.27 13.87 -38.55
CA ILE A 78 19.66 14.50 -39.72
C ILE A 78 20.71 14.43 -40.83
N ARG A 79 20.41 13.73 -41.93
CA ARG A 79 21.18 13.77 -43.19
C ARG A 79 20.23 13.98 -44.35
#